data_AF-E0S8Q9-F1
#
_entry.id   AF-E0S8Q9-F1
#
_cell.length_a   1.000
_cell.length_b   1.000
_cell.length_c   1.000
_cell.angle_alpha   90.00
_cell.angle_beta   90.00
_cell.angle_gamma   90.00
#
_symmetry.space_group_name_H-M   'P 1'
#
loop_
_entity.id
_entity.type
_entity.pdbx_description
1 polymer ?
#
loop_
_entity_poly.entity_id
_entity_poly.type
_entity_poly.pdbx_seq_one_letter_code
_entity_poly.pdbx_strand_id
1 'polypeptide(L)'
;MSMDYREHMPMNDTTLSRFRQFLGTSIHDGYTRHRICKSLKKSHTNLYTILTAKSLFDKMKRDLPNHIERMNKRSSWDVNKFASNRRGRELEKMLGNEYLLFIGCIIISSKIYMDLSYTNFSWIEICHHGIDQINATEKLILQVLDYDVSLQWIELKKMYDEFGTMPGEILSGQIEMKQRKGFFKWAFGSLFRLISCVDT
;
A
#
# COMPACT_ATOMS: atom_id res chain seq x y z
N MET A 1 -22.29 -11.68 -13.11
CA MET A 1 -21.26 -10.75 -12.63
C MET A 1 -19.92 -11.32 -13.05
N SER A 2 -19.31 -10.78 -14.11
CA SER A 2 -18.04 -11.28 -14.65
C SER A 2 -16.95 -10.36 -14.13
N MET A 3 -16.16 -10.85 -13.17
CA MET A 3 -14.89 -10.23 -12.82
C MET A 3 -13.97 -10.34 -14.04
N ASP A 4 -13.38 -9.21 -14.43
CA ASP A 4 -12.41 -9.16 -15.52
C ASP A 4 -11.12 -9.81 -15.01
N TYR A 5 -10.78 -11.00 -15.53
CA TYR A 5 -9.63 -11.81 -15.12
C TYR A 5 -8.25 -11.11 -15.26
N ARG A 6 -8.22 -9.90 -15.83
CA ARG A 6 -6.99 -9.10 -15.99
C ARG A 6 -6.52 -8.42 -14.70
N GLU A 7 -7.37 -8.24 -13.70
CA GLU A 7 -7.01 -7.55 -12.46
C GLU A 7 -6.07 -8.37 -11.54
N HIS A 8 -5.90 -9.67 -11.81
CA HIS A 8 -5.04 -10.57 -11.04
C HIS A 8 -3.73 -10.95 -11.75
N MET A 9 -3.37 -10.30 -12.87
CA MET A 9 -2.09 -10.63 -13.53
C MET A 9 -0.88 -10.19 -12.68
N PRO A 10 0.12 -11.05 -12.48
CA PRO A 10 1.38 -10.67 -11.85
C PRO A 10 2.06 -9.56 -12.65
N MET A 11 2.69 -8.62 -11.95
CA MET A 11 3.28 -7.44 -12.60
C MET A 11 4.37 -7.82 -13.61
N ASN A 12 4.24 -7.30 -14.83
CA ASN A 12 5.32 -7.38 -15.83
C ASN A 12 6.40 -6.32 -15.54
N ASP A 13 7.56 -6.46 -16.21
CA ASP A 13 8.71 -5.58 -15.98
C ASP A 13 8.42 -4.10 -16.31
N THR A 14 7.55 -3.83 -17.29
CA THR A 14 7.09 -2.48 -17.62
C THR A 14 6.30 -1.85 -16.46
N THR A 15 5.39 -2.61 -15.86
CA THR A 15 4.56 -2.15 -14.72
C THR A 15 5.44 -1.91 -13.50
N LEU A 16 6.43 -2.77 -13.24
CA LEU A 16 7.41 -2.58 -12.18
C LEU A 16 8.27 -1.34 -12.39
N SER A 17 8.68 -1.05 -13.63
CA SER A 17 9.45 0.16 -13.95
C SER A 17 8.66 1.44 -13.67
N ARG A 18 7.40 1.49 -14.14
CA ARG A 18 6.49 2.61 -13.84
C ARG A 18 6.23 2.73 -12.34
N PHE A 19 6.01 1.61 -11.67
CA PHE A 19 5.82 1.62 -10.22
C PHE A 19 7.05 2.11 -9.47
N ARG A 20 8.25 1.78 -9.93
CA ARG A 20 9.50 2.33 -9.37
C ARG A 20 9.57 3.85 -9.50
N GLN A 21 9.09 4.42 -10.61
CA GLN A 21 8.99 5.88 -10.76
C GLN A 21 7.91 6.46 -9.84
N PHE A 22 6.74 5.82 -9.77
CA PHE A 22 5.64 6.21 -8.90
C PHE A 22 6.03 6.22 -7.41
N LEU A 23 6.80 5.23 -6.96
CA LEU A 23 7.40 5.20 -5.62
C LEU A 23 8.31 6.40 -5.34
N GLY A 24 8.93 6.97 -6.39
CA GLY A 24 9.81 8.14 -6.30
C GLY A 24 9.14 9.38 -5.72
N THR A 25 7.81 9.43 -5.73
CA THR A 25 7.02 10.50 -5.08
C THR A 25 7.10 10.48 -3.56
N SER A 26 7.40 9.32 -2.95
CA SER A 26 7.37 9.14 -1.48
C SER A 26 8.65 8.55 -0.90
N ILE A 27 9.46 7.87 -1.71
CA ILE A 27 10.72 7.24 -1.29
C ILE A 27 11.81 7.78 -2.21
N HIS A 28 12.71 8.61 -1.70
CA HIS A 28 13.73 9.27 -2.52
C HIS A 28 14.96 8.40 -2.78
N ASP A 29 15.24 7.41 -1.93
CA ASP A 29 16.34 6.47 -2.14
C ASP A 29 16.06 5.49 -3.29
N GLY A 30 16.84 5.61 -4.36
CA GLY A 30 16.72 4.77 -5.55
C GLY A 30 17.06 3.29 -5.33
N TYR A 31 17.90 2.99 -4.33
CA TYR A 31 18.24 1.63 -3.94
C TYR A 31 17.07 0.95 -3.22
N THR A 32 16.46 1.64 -2.24
CA THR A 32 15.25 1.19 -1.55
C THR A 32 14.11 0.92 -2.53
N ARG A 33 13.84 1.84 -3.48
CA ARG A 33 12.81 1.62 -4.52
C ARG A 33 13.08 0.36 -5.35
N HIS A 34 14.34 0.13 -5.74
CA HIS A 34 14.72 -1.07 -6.48
C HIS A 34 14.49 -2.35 -5.67
N ARG A 35 14.92 -2.34 -4.40
CA ARG A 35 14.76 -3.47 -3.48
C ARG A 35 13.29 -3.80 -3.22
N ILE A 36 12.42 -2.80 -3.10
CA ILE A 36 10.97 -2.96 -3.03
C ILE A 36 10.46 -3.68 -4.27
N CYS A 37 10.76 -3.17 -5.46
CA CYS A 37 10.30 -3.78 -6.73
C CYS A 37 10.75 -5.24 -6.88
N LYS A 38 11.99 -5.56 -6.46
CA LYS A 38 12.49 -6.95 -6.44
C LYS A 38 11.66 -7.85 -5.52
N SER A 39 11.27 -7.34 -4.35
CA SER A 39 10.44 -8.06 -3.37
C SER A 39 9.00 -8.26 -3.88
N LEU A 40 8.45 -7.25 -4.57
CA LEU A 40 7.12 -7.33 -5.21
C LEU A 40 7.09 -8.36 -6.34
N LYS A 41 8.14 -8.42 -7.16
CA LYS A 41 8.29 -9.44 -8.20
C LYS A 41 8.34 -10.84 -7.60
N LYS A 42 9.09 -11.03 -6.51
CA LYS A 42 9.24 -12.33 -5.81
C LYS A 42 7.94 -12.79 -5.11
N SER A 43 7.18 -11.85 -4.56
CA SER A 43 5.91 -12.15 -3.88
C SER A 43 4.73 -12.35 -4.83
N HIS A 44 4.88 -12.09 -6.13
CA HIS A 44 3.79 -12.08 -7.10
C HIS A 44 2.62 -11.18 -6.67
N THR A 45 2.93 -10.06 -6.01
CA THR A 45 1.90 -9.15 -5.50
C THR A 45 1.19 -8.47 -6.68
N ASN A 46 -0.15 -8.47 -6.64
CA ASN A 46 -0.96 -7.82 -7.67
C ASN A 46 -0.90 -6.28 -7.55
N LEU A 47 -1.28 -5.58 -8.63
CA LEU A 47 -1.20 -4.13 -8.70
C LEU A 47 -2.12 -3.44 -7.68
N TYR A 48 -3.31 -3.99 -7.42
CA TYR A 48 -4.28 -3.46 -6.45
C TYR A 48 -3.65 -3.38 -5.06
N THR A 49 -3.04 -4.47 -4.60
CA THR A 49 -2.39 -4.57 -3.29
C THR A 49 -1.22 -3.60 -3.20
N ILE A 50 -0.46 -3.45 -4.29
CA ILE A 50 0.69 -2.53 -4.37
C ILE A 50 0.25 -1.07 -4.26
N LEU A 51 -0.77 -0.66 -5.02
CA LEU A 51 -1.29 0.70 -4.99
C LEU A 51 -1.89 1.03 -3.61
N THR A 52 -2.63 0.09 -3.04
CA THR A 52 -3.15 0.23 -1.67
C THR A 52 -2.02 0.39 -0.66
N ALA A 53 -0.96 -0.42 -0.74
CA ALA A 53 0.18 -0.31 0.15
C ALA A 53 0.90 1.03 0.01
N LYS A 54 0.97 1.57 -1.21
CA LYS A 54 1.50 2.92 -1.44
C LYS A 54 0.64 3.98 -0.75
N SER A 55 -0.69 3.90 -0.85
CA SER A 55 -1.59 4.79 -0.11
C SER A 55 -1.40 4.70 1.40
N LEU A 56 -1.33 3.48 1.95
CA LEU A 56 -1.08 3.25 3.37
C LEU A 56 0.26 3.83 3.82
N PHE A 57 1.31 3.68 3.01
CA PHE A 57 2.63 4.22 3.29
C PHE A 57 2.62 5.75 3.34
N ASP A 58 1.94 6.40 2.38
CA ASP A 58 1.81 7.85 2.33
C ASP A 58 0.98 8.39 3.51
N LYS A 59 -0.14 7.72 3.82
CA LYS A 59 -0.97 8.03 4.99
C LYS A 59 -0.18 7.88 6.29
N MET A 60 0.56 6.79 6.44
CA MET A 60 1.42 6.54 7.60
C MET A 60 2.47 7.64 7.76
N LYS A 61 3.17 8.02 6.68
CA LYS A 61 4.16 9.11 6.72
C LYS A 61 3.56 10.44 7.16
N ARG A 62 2.34 10.74 6.71
CA ARG A 62 1.61 11.96 7.09
C ARG A 62 1.18 11.95 8.56
N ASP A 63 0.74 10.81 9.07
CA ASP A 63 0.20 10.69 10.44
C ASP A 63 1.28 10.41 11.50
N LEU A 64 2.47 10.02 11.06
CA LEU A 64 3.62 9.68 11.91
C LEU A 64 4.04 10.81 12.87
N PRO A 65 4.18 12.09 12.46
CA PRO A 65 4.53 13.17 13.39
C PRO A 65 3.54 13.30 14.54
N ASN A 66 2.24 13.22 14.25
CA ASN A 66 1.19 13.27 15.26
C ASN A 66 1.25 12.05 16.20
N HIS A 67 1.60 10.87 15.68
CA HIS A 67 1.79 9.68 16.49
C HIS A 67 2.99 9.84 17.45
N ILE A 68 4.13 10.35 16.97
CA ILE A 68 5.31 10.63 17.80
C ILE A 68 4.99 11.63 18.90
N GLU A 69 4.25 12.71 18.58
CA GLU A 69 3.83 13.69 19.57
C GLU A 69 2.93 13.07 20.66
N ARG A 70 1.95 12.24 20.26
CA ARG A 70 1.08 11.51 21.20
C ARG A 70 1.88 10.58 22.11
N MET A 71 2.89 9.89 21.56
CA MET A 71 3.78 9.03 22.35
C MET A 71 4.59 9.83 23.37
N ASN A 72 5.17 10.95 22.96
CA ASN A 72 5.99 11.79 23.83
C ASN A 72 5.16 12.38 24.98
N LYS A 73 3.93 12.84 24.69
CA LYS A 73 2.99 13.32 25.72
C LYS A 73 2.59 12.24 26.73
N ARG A 74 2.49 10.97 26.32
CA ARG A 74 2.21 9.86 27.25
C ARG A 74 3.44 9.50 28.09
N SER A 75 4.64 9.58 27.51
CA SER A 75 5.88 9.26 28.21
C SER A 75 6.25 10.26 29.30
N SER A 76 5.79 11.51 29.26
CA SER A 76 6.12 12.51 30.29
C SER A 76 5.49 12.21 31.65
N TRP A 77 4.51 11.32 31.71
CA TRP A 77 3.82 10.89 32.93
C TRP A 77 4.35 9.56 33.46
N ASP A 78 5.24 8.90 32.72
CA ASP A 78 5.74 7.57 33.03
C ASP A 78 7.00 7.68 33.89
N VAL A 79 6.95 7.10 35.10
CA VAL A 79 8.06 7.11 36.08
C VAL A 79 9.28 6.35 35.55
N ASN A 80 9.11 5.50 34.53
CA ASN A 80 10.16 4.70 33.93
C ASN A 80 10.84 5.38 32.73
N LYS A 81 11.56 6.48 33.00
CA LYS A 81 12.36 7.23 32.00
C LYS A 81 13.41 6.39 31.24
N PHE A 82 13.86 5.27 31.82
CA PHE A 82 14.78 4.34 31.15
C PHE A 82 14.10 3.49 30.08
N ALA A 83 12.86 3.05 30.31
CA ALA A 83 12.10 2.24 29.35
C ALA A 83 11.69 3.07 28.13
N SER A 84 11.35 4.35 28.32
CA SER A 84 11.00 5.26 27.23
C SER A 84 12.18 5.54 26.28
N ASN A 85 13.38 5.75 26.82
CA ASN A 85 14.59 5.96 26.01
C ASN A 85 14.95 4.76 25.13
N ARG A 86 14.78 3.53 25.63
CA ARG A 86 15.00 2.33 24.83
C ARG A 86 13.99 2.23 23.69
N ARG A 87 12.72 2.46 23.99
CA ARG A 87 11.61 2.42 23.02
C ARG A 87 11.77 3.47 21.93
N GLY A 88 12.22 4.67 22.27
CA GLY A 88 12.51 5.75 21.32
C GLY A 88 13.58 5.35 20.29
N ARG A 89 14.71 4.78 20.75
CA ARG A 89 15.78 4.33 19.84
C ARG A 89 15.35 3.17 18.92
N GLU A 90 14.52 2.26 19.42
CA GLU A 90 13.97 1.17 18.61
C GLU A 90 13.00 1.72 17.53
N LEU A 91 12.17 2.69 17.90
CA LEU A 91 11.28 3.39 16.97
C LEU A 91 12.08 4.13 15.89
N GLU A 92 13.09 4.92 16.27
CA GLU A 92 13.95 5.63 15.30
C GLU A 92 14.60 4.68 14.29
N LYS A 93 15.09 3.52 14.76
CA LYS A 93 15.65 2.49 13.88
C LYS A 93 14.62 1.93 12.90
N MET A 94 13.38 1.70 13.34
CA MET A 94 12.31 1.23 12.47
C MET A 94 11.90 2.30 11.46
N LEU A 95 11.80 3.56 11.90
CA LEU A 95 11.44 4.69 11.05
C LEU A 95 12.49 5.00 10.00
N GLY A 96 13.76 4.74 10.29
CA GLY A 96 14.86 4.86 9.34
C GLY A 96 14.87 3.79 8.24
N ASN A 97 14.08 2.71 8.37
CA ASN A 97 14.04 1.62 7.39
C ASN A 97 12.80 1.73 6.49
N GLU A 98 12.83 2.67 5.54
CA GLU A 98 11.74 2.91 4.59
C GLU A 98 11.38 1.66 3.77
N TYR A 99 12.37 0.83 3.45
CA TYR A 99 12.13 -0.46 2.79
C TYR A 99 11.18 -1.33 3.63
N LEU A 100 11.52 -1.55 4.90
CA LEU A 100 10.74 -2.43 5.76
C LEU A 100 9.36 -1.85 6.06
N LEU A 101 9.26 -0.53 6.25
CA LEU A 101 7.98 0.17 6.39
C LEU A 101 7.07 -0.04 5.17
N PHE A 102 7.63 0.07 3.96
CA PHE A 102 6.85 -0.17 2.74
C PHE A 102 6.42 -1.63 2.63
N ILE A 103 7.31 -2.59 2.94
CA ILE A 103 6.97 -4.02 2.98
C ILE A 103 5.87 -4.29 4.03
N GLY A 104 5.92 -3.63 5.19
CA GLY A 104 4.85 -3.72 6.20
C GLY A 104 3.49 -3.26 5.65
N CYS A 105 3.46 -2.18 4.86
CA CYS A 105 2.25 -1.72 4.18
C CYS A 105 1.74 -2.74 3.15
N ILE A 106 2.65 -3.43 2.45
CA ILE A 106 2.30 -4.52 1.53
C ILE A 106 1.69 -5.69 2.29
N ILE A 107 2.27 -6.11 3.42
CA ILE A 107 1.75 -7.19 4.26
C ILE A 107 0.32 -6.88 4.70
N ILE A 108 0.09 -5.67 5.24
CA ILE A 108 -1.22 -5.21 5.69
C ILE A 108 -2.21 -5.22 4.52
N SER A 109 -1.83 -4.61 3.39
CA SER A 109 -2.65 -4.56 2.19
C SER A 109 -3.02 -5.96 1.66
N SER A 110 -2.06 -6.89 1.65
CA SER A 110 -2.29 -8.28 1.25
C SER A 110 -3.31 -8.96 2.16
N LYS A 111 -3.24 -8.75 3.49
CA LYS A 111 -4.19 -9.34 4.45
C LYS A 111 -5.61 -8.80 4.31
N ILE A 112 -5.78 -7.58 3.80
CA ILE A 112 -7.09 -6.96 3.61
C ILE A 112 -7.73 -7.42 2.30
N TYR A 113 -6.93 -7.50 1.23
CA TYR A 113 -7.46 -7.58 -0.13
C TYR A 113 -7.14 -8.86 -0.89
N MET A 114 -6.35 -9.78 -0.33
CA MET A 114 -6.10 -11.09 -0.91
C MET A 114 -6.85 -12.14 -0.12
N ASP A 115 -7.59 -13.01 -0.82
CA ASP A 115 -8.26 -14.17 -0.21
C ASP A 115 -7.24 -15.09 0.48
N LEU A 116 -6.06 -15.23 -0.12
CA LEU A 116 -4.93 -15.98 0.40
C LEU A 116 -3.71 -15.06 0.52
N SER A 117 -3.50 -14.52 1.72
CA SER A 117 -2.32 -13.71 2.04
C SER A 117 -1.22 -14.54 2.68
N TYR A 118 0.04 -14.26 2.35
CA TYR A 118 1.19 -14.83 3.04
C TYR A 118 1.18 -14.50 4.53
N THR A 119 1.61 -15.45 5.36
CA THR A 119 1.88 -15.19 6.78
C THR A 119 3.11 -14.28 6.93
N ASN A 120 3.23 -13.59 8.07
CA ASN A 120 4.43 -12.79 8.36
C ASN A 120 5.71 -13.64 8.34
N PHE A 121 5.62 -14.92 8.71
CA PHE A 121 6.74 -15.85 8.63
C PHE A 121 7.18 -16.09 7.18
N SER A 122 6.22 -16.28 6.27
CA SER A 122 6.50 -16.46 4.84
C SER A 122 7.21 -15.23 4.23
N TRP A 123 6.96 -14.03 4.76
CA TRP A 123 7.63 -12.80 4.30
C TRP A 123 9.13 -12.75 4.62
N ILE A 124 9.62 -13.53 5.58
CA ILE A 124 11.06 -13.62 5.91
C ILE A 124 11.86 -14.02 4.68
N GLU A 125 11.36 -14.97 3.90
CA GLU A 125 12.02 -15.45 2.67
C GLU A 125 12.07 -14.36 1.61
N ILE A 126 11.10 -13.44 1.60
CA ILE A 126 10.94 -12.43 0.56
C ILE A 126 11.78 -11.19 0.88
N CYS A 127 11.71 -10.69 2.11
CA CYS A 127 12.35 -9.43 2.50
C CYS A 127 13.65 -9.58 3.28
N HIS A 128 14.01 -10.80 3.69
CA HIS A 128 15.21 -11.13 4.47
C HIS A 128 15.32 -10.31 5.77
N HIS A 129 14.21 -10.12 6.46
CA HIS A 129 14.17 -9.52 7.80
C HIS A 129 13.62 -10.53 8.80
N GLY A 130 14.06 -10.42 10.06
CA GLY A 130 13.60 -11.29 11.13
C GLY A 130 12.10 -11.10 11.40
N ILE A 131 11.42 -12.17 11.83
CA ILE A 131 9.99 -12.15 12.12
C ILE A 131 9.60 -11.06 13.12
N ASP A 132 10.44 -10.83 14.14
CA ASP A 132 10.20 -9.79 15.14
C ASP A 132 10.21 -8.39 14.55
N GLN A 133 11.10 -8.14 13.58
CA GLN A 133 11.16 -6.86 12.88
C GLN A 133 9.94 -6.66 11.99
N ILE A 134 9.50 -7.72 11.30
CA ILE A 134 8.30 -7.70 10.45
C ILE A 134 7.07 -7.40 11.32
N ASN A 135 6.88 -8.17 12.40
CA ASN A 135 5.75 -8.02 13.31
C ASN A 135 5.73 -6.62 13.98
N ALA A 136 6.89 -6.15 14.44
CA ALA A 136 6.98 -4.85 15.08
C ALA A 136 6.72 -3.70 14.07
N THR A 137 7.17 -3.84 12.84
CA THR A 137 6.91 -2.86 11.76
C THR A 137 5.42 -2.83 11.41
N GLU A 138 4.80 -3.99 11.20
CA GLU A 138 3.35 -4.07 10.94
C GLU A 138 2.56 -3.41 12.08
N LYS A 139 2.89 -3.77 13.33
CA LYS A 139 2.26 -3.18 14.51
C LYS A 139 2.43 -1.66 14.56
N LEU A 140 3.62 -1.15 14.29
CA LEU A 140 3.89 0.28 14.27
C LEU A 140 3.01 0.99 13.23
N ILE A 141 2.94 0.47 12.01
CA ILE A 141 2.11 1.05 10.94
C ILE A 141 0.65 1.10 11.37
N LEU A 142 0.11 0.00 11.90
CA LEU A 142 -1.27 -0.07 12.39
C LEU A 142 -1.52 0.94 13.53
N GLN A 143 -0.56 1.10 14.44
CA GLN A 143 -0.66 2.06 15.55
C GLN A 143 -0.58 3.53 15.09
N VAL A 144 0.22 3.82 14.08
CA VAL A 144 0.31 5.17 13.48
C VAL A 144 -1.01 5.52 12.81
N LEU A 145 -1.56 4.58 12.05
CA LEU A 145 -2.82 4.72 11.31
C LEU A 145 -4.07 4.58 12.19
N ASP A 146 -3.92 4.31 13.49
CA ASP A 146 -5.02 4.02 14.41
C ASP A 146 -5.96 2.92 13.88
N TYR A 147 -5.37 1.91 13.23
CA TYR A 147 -6.06 0.82 12.51
C TYR A 147 -7.00 1.26 11.38
N ASP A 148 -7.01 2.54 10.99
CA ASP A 148 -7.71 3.01 9.81
C ASP A 148 -6.90 2.70 8.54
N VAL A 149 -6.96 1.43 8.15
CA VAL A 149 -6.35 0.87 6.95
C VAL A 149 -7.34 0.78 5.78
N SER A 150 -8.54 1.34 5.95
CA SER A 150 -9.56 1.34 4.91
C SER A 150 -9.16 2.28 3.77
N LEU A 151 -9.31 1.81 2.53
CA LEU A 151 -9.12 2.63 1.34
C LEU A 151 -10.42 2.62 0.55
N GLN A 152 -10.96 3.81 0.27
CA GLN A 152 -12.18 3.91 -0.51
C GLN A 152 -11.89 3.56 -1.98
N TRP A 153 -12.81 2.83 -2.61
CA TRP A 153 -12.69 2.45 -4.02
C TRP A 153 -12.44 3.66 -4.95
N ILE A 154 -13.05 4.81 -4.64
CA ILE A 154 -12.89 6.04 -5.42
C ILE A 154 -11.44 6.55 -5.37
N GLU A 155 -10.81 6.49 -4.19
CA GLU A 155 -9.41 6.89 -4.00
C GLU A 155 -8.47 5.95 -4.73
N LEU A 156 -8.71 4.65 -4.62
CA LEU A 156 -7.93 3.65 -5.34
C LEU A 156 -8.03 3.82 -6.86
N LYS A 157 -9.24 4.04 -7.38
CA LYS A 157 -9.45 4.28 -8.80
C LYS A 157 -8.67 5.51 -9.27
N LYS A 158 -8.69 6.59 -8.50
CA LYS A 158 -7.91 7.79 -8.80
C LYS A 158 -6.42 7.47 -8.89
N MET A 159 -5.87 6.70 -7.93
CA MET A 159 -4.46 6.28 -7.99
C MET A 159 -4.16 5.38 -9.19
N TYR A 160 -5.09 4.49 -9.54
CA TYR A 160 -4.95 3.63 -10.72
C TYR A 160 -4.91 4.44 -12.01
N ASP A 161 -5.78 5.44 -12.14
CA ASP A 161 -5.82 6.36 -13.28
C ASP A 161 -4.52 7.19 -13.34
N GLU A 162 -4.06 7.75 -12.21
CA GLU A 162 -2.77 8.46 -12.11
C GLU A 162 -1.60 7.56 -12.52
N PHE A 163 -1.56 6.32 -12.02
CA PHE A 163 -0.56 5.33 -12.38
C PHE A 163 -0.58 4.99 -13.89
N GLY A 164 -1.78 4.90 -14.48
CA GLY A 164 -1.96 4.66 -15.91
C GLY A 164 -1.49 5.81 -16.80
N THR A 165 -1.56 7.05 -16.30
CA THR A 165 -1.13 8.26 -17.02
C THR A 165 0.36 8.58 -16.89
N MET A 166 1.10 7.93 -15.99
CA MET A 166 2.55 8.15 -15.87
C MET A 166 3.26 7.74 -17.17
N PRO A 167 4.06 8.65 -17.78
CA PRO A 167 4.78 8.35 -19.01
C PRO A 167 5.79 7.23 -18.73
N GLY A 168 5.52 6.04 -19.26
CA GLY A 168 6.57 5.03 -19.37
C GLY A 168 7.60 5.54 -20.37
N GLU A 169 8.87 5.63 -19.99
CA GLU A 169 9.98 6.02 -20.89
C GLU A 169 10.16 5.06 -22.10
N ILE A 170 9.28 4.08 -22.28
CA ILE A 170 9.26 3.20 -23.45
C ILE A 170 7.79 2.96 -23.84
N LEU A 171 7.27 3.80 -24.73
CA LEU A 171 6.23 3.55 -25.76
C LEU A 171 5.58 4.88 -26.17
N SER A 172 6.40 5.80 -26.68
CA SER A 172 5.94 6.76 -27.70
C SER A 172 5.79 5.99 -29.02
N GLY A 173 4.69 5.25 -29.16
CA GLY A 173 4.44 4.47 -30.36
C GLY A 173 3.36 3.42 -30.14
N GLN A 174 2.15 3.72 -30.61
CA GLN A 174 1.04 2.78 -30.81
C GLN A 174 0.41 2.15 -29.57
N ILE A 175 -0.43 2.90 -28.85
CA ILE A 175 -1.76 2.38 -28.47
C ILE A 175 -2.76 3.54 -28.59
N GLU A 176 -3.56 3.55 -29.65
CA GLU A 176 -4.79 4.35 -29.68
C GLU A 176 -5.70 3.88 -28.53
N MET A 177 -5.91 4.75 -27.54
CA MET A 177 -6.92 4.53 -26.52
C MET A 177 -8.31 4.64 -27.16
N LYS A 178 -8.89 3.49 -27.55
CA LYS A 178 -10.33 3.40 -27.79
C LYS A 178 -11.07 3.63 -26.46
N GLN A 179 -11.60 4.84 -26.28
CA GLN A 179 -12.56 5.15 -25.22
C GLN A 179 -13.77 4.20 -25.32
N ARG A 180 -13.89 3.23 -24.40
CA ARG A 180 -15.11 2.42 -24.27
C ARG A 180 -16.18 3.22 -23.49
N LYS A 181 -17.00 3.98 -24.22
CA LYS A 181 -18.21 4.68 -23.72
C LYS A 181 -19.40 3.76 -23.37
N GLY A 182 -19.19 2.45 -23.19
CA GLY A 182 -20.30 1.47 -23.16
C GLY A 182 -20.73 0.94 -21.79
N PHE A 183 -19.83 0.88 -20.80
CA PHE A 183 -20.13 0.12 -19.56
C PHE A 183 -20.91 0.93 -18.51
N PHE A 184 -20.72 2.25 -18.50
CA PHE A 184 -21.31 3.13 -17.49
C PHE A 184 -22.83 3.28 -17.62
N LYS A 185 -23.42 3.10 -18.81
CA LYS A 185 -24.88 3.21 -18.97
C LYS A 185 -25.63 2.04 -18.32
N TRP A 186 -24.98 0.89 -18.15
CA TRP A 186 -25.61 -0.32 -17.62
C TRP A 186 -25.52 -0.45 -16.10
N ALA A 187 -24.36 -0.11 -15.51
CA ALA A 187 -24.17 -0.21 -14.05
C ALA A 187 -25.07 0.77 -13.26
N PHE A 188 -25.30 1.98 -13.78
CA PHE A 188 -26.21 2.95 -13.16
C PHE A 188 -27.69 2.61 -13.36
N GLY A 189 -28.05 1.96 -14.47
CA GLY A 189 -29.44 1.53 -14.71
C GLY A 189 -29.92 0.41 -13.77
N SER A 190 -29.01 -0.46 -13.32
CA SER A 190 -29.36 -1.53 -12.37
C SER A 190 -29.44 -1.05 -10.93
N LEU A 191 -28.63 -0.06 -10.52
CA LEU A 191 -28.71 0.51 -9.17
C LEU A 191 -30.01 1.29 -8.93
N PHE A 192 -30.51 2.01 -9.94
CA PHE A 192 -31.79 2.72 -9.82
C PHE A 192 -33.02 1.80 -9.81
N ARG A 193 -32.94 0.61 -10.42
CA ARG A 193 -34.03 -0.39 -10.33
C ARG A 193 -34.10 -1.06 -8.96
N LEU A 194 -32.99 -1.17 -8.24
CA LEU A 194 -32.96 -1.73 -6.89
C LEU A 194 -33.50 -0.75 -5.85
N ILE A 195 -33.26 0.56 -6.01
CA ILE A 195 -33.77 1.57 -5.07
C ILE A 195 -35.28 1.83 -5.27
N SER A 196 -35.81 1.63 -6.48
CA SER A 196 -37.26 1.77 -6.75
C SER A 196 -38.12 0.56 -6.34
N CYS A 197 -37.52 -0.53 -5.85
CA CYS A 197 -38.25 -1.71 -5.36
C CYS A 197 -38.25 -1.83 -3.82
N VAL A 198 -37.79 -0.82 -3.09
CA VAL A 198 -37.77 -0.80 -1.61
C VAL A 198 -38.87 0.10 -1.03
N ASP A 199 -39.57 0.87 -1.87
CA ASP A 199 -40.77 1.62 -1.48
C ASP A 199 -42.04 1.02 -2.13
N THR A 200 -42.46 -0.15 -1.64
CA THR A 200 -43.85 -0.64 -1.66
C THR A 200 -44.11 -1.54 -0.47
#